data_AF-A0A7J2X0H8-F1
#
_entry.id   AF-A0A7J2X0H8-F1
#
_cell.length_a   1.000
_cell.length_b   1.000
_cell.length_c   1.000
_cell.angle_alpha   90.00
_cell.angle_beta   90.00
_cell.angle_gamma   90.00
#
_symmetry.space_group_name_H-M   'P 1'
#
loop_
_entity.id
_entity.type
_entity.pdbx_description
1 polymer ?
#
loop_
_entity_poly.entity_id
_entity_poly.type
_entity_poly.pdbx_seq_one_letter_code
_entity_poly.pdbx_strand_id
1 'polypeptide(L)'
;MLLDDLINSLSSLAGEFKLNKFKELRSLYMKFDVKYEREVRNIVFNSVSKYIRDGEIIELIVKDGIFIDTGMETLRVKKGFVWEFYYYPKMVHYFIRQFYIINDREWIALYIDENPLSPWWSEEERIGSE
;
A
#
# COMPACT_ATOMS: atom_id res chain seq x y z
N MET A 1 7.01 6.18 -9.29
CA MET A 1 7.34 5.02 -10.15
C MET A 1 6.39 3.88 -9.83
N LEU A 2 6.57 3.15 -8.72
CA LEU A 2 5.60 2.12 -8.29
C LEU A 2 4.21 2.69 -7.99
N LEU A 3 4.11 3.79 -7.22
CA LEU A 3 2.81 4.39 -6.90
C LEU A 3 2.06 4.82 -8.18
N ASP A 4 2.77 5.41 -9.13
CA ASP A 4 2.21 5.87 -10.40
C ASP A 4 1.76 4.70 -11.28
N ASP A 5 2.54 3.61 -11.32
CA ASP A 5 2.16 2.37 -12.02
C ASP A 5 0.88 1.76 -11.43
N LEU A 6 0.76 1.75 -10.10
CA LEU A 6 -0.42 1.27 -9.39
C LEU A 6 -1.63 2.15 -9.65
N ILE A 7 -1.47 3.48 -9.65
CA ILE A 7 -2.53 4.42 -10.02
C ILE A 7 -3.03 4.10 -11.43
N ASN A 8 -2.13 4.03 -12.40
CA ASN A 8 -2.49 3.77 -13.80
C ASN A 8 -3.20 2.41 -13.98
N SER A 9 -2.77 1.40 -13.23
CA SER A 9 -3.31 0.04 -13.36
C SER A 9 -4.64 -0.17 -12.64
N LEU A 10 -4.91 0.58 -11.57
CA LEU A 10 -6.07 0.36 -10.69
C LEU A 10 -7.18 1.40 -10.84
N SER A 11 -6.90 2.58 -11.40
CA SER A 11 -7.87 3.69 -11.41
C SER A 11 -9.19 3.36 -12.10
N SER A 12 -9.20 2.52 -13.14
CA SER A 12 -10.42 2.11 -13.84
C SER A 12 -11.32 1.18 -13.03
N LEU A 13 -10.78 0.52 -12.01
CA LEU A 13 -11.51 -0.40 -11.13
C LEU A 13 -12.03 0.29 -9.87
N ALA A 14 -11.43 1.42 -9.50
CA ALA A 14 -11.72 2.12 -8.25
C ALA A 14 -13.04 2.89 -8.33
N GLY A 15 -13.93 2.68 -7.35
CA GLY A 15 -15.14 3.47 -7.17
C GLY A 15 -14.90 4.78 -6.42
N GLU A 16 -13.88 4.80 -5.54
CA GLU A 16 -13.39 6.01 -4.89
C GLU A 16 -11.86 6.05 -4.96
N PHE A 17 -11.31 7.25 -5.11
CA PHE A 17 -9.89 7.50 -5.29
C PHE A 17 -9.47 8.76 -4.53
N LYS A 18 -8.39 8.68 -3.76
CA LYS A 18 -7.79 9.83 -3.10
C LYS A 18 -6.27 9.71 -3.10
N LEU A 19 -5.59 10.62 -3.78
CA LEU A 19 -4.15 10.80 -3.71
C LEU A 19 -3.85 12.04 -2.87
N ASN A 20 -3.07 11.89 -1.80
CA ASN A 20 -2.57 13.00 -1.00
C ASN A 20 -1.07 13.16 -1.24
N LYS A 21 -0.62 14.41 -1.18
CA LYS A 21 0.80 14.77 -1.21
C LYS A 21 1.08 15.74 -0.07
N PHE A 22 2.11 15.44 0.71
CA PHE A 22 2.60 16.33 1.76
C PHE A 22 4.13 16.34 1.72
N LYS A 23 4.71 17.46 1.33
CA LYS A 23 6.15 17.55 1.02
C LYS A 23 6.52 16.48 -0.03
N GLU A 24 7.46 15.60 0.30
CA GLU A 24 7.92 14.48 -0.54
C GLU A 24 7.12 13.19 -0.32
N LEU A 25 6.26 13.16 0.69
CA LEU A 25 5.42 11.99 1.00
C LEU A 25 4.21 11.97 0.08
N ARG A 26 3.84 10.77 -0.37
CA ARG A 26 2.59 10.53 -1.11
C ARG A 26 1.83 9.40 -0.46
N SER A 27 0.51 9.54 -0.36
CA SER A 27 -0.36 8.44 0.06
C SER A 27 -1.54 8.28 -0.88
N LEU A 28 -1.88 7.04 -1.18
CA LEU A 28 -2.99 6.66 -2.03
C LEU A 28 -4.01 5.87 -1.22
N TYR A 29 -5.27 6.23 -1.40
CA TYR A 29 -6.42 5.43 -1.02
C TYR A 29 -7.26 5.13 -2.27
N MET A 30 -7.65 3.87 -2.42
CA MET A 30 -8.64 3.43 -3.40
C MET A 30 -9.65 2.49 -2.77
N LYS A 31 -10.90 2.63 -3.18
CA LYS A 31 -12.01 1.75 -2.78
C LYS A 31 -12.52 0.99 -3.98
N PHE A 32 -12.72 -0.32 -3.84
CA PHE A 32 -13.19 -1.19 -4.90
C PHE A 32 -14.36 -2.05 -4.42
N ASP A 33 -15.19 -2.50 -5.37
CA ASP A 33 -16.15 -3.56 -5.14
C ASP A 33 -15.45 -4.88 -4.76
N VAL A 34 -16.08 -5.69 -3.90
CA VAL A 34 -15.55 -6.98 -3.44
C VAL A 34 -15.19 -7.94 -4.57
N LYS A 35 -15.87 -7.85 -5.73
CA LYS A 35 -15.57 -8.69 -6.90
C LYS A 35 -14.15 -8.48 -7.44
N TYR A 36 -13.54 -7.33 -7.19
CA TYR A 36 -12.18 -6.99 -7.64
C TYR A 36 -11.09 -7.41 -6.65
N GLU A 37 -11.41 -8.05 -5.52
CA GLU A 37 -10.43 -8.41 -4.47
C GLU A 37 -9.17 -9.08 -5.03
N ARG A 38 -9.35 -10.15 -5.82
CA ARG A 38 -8.23 -10.93 -6.37
C ARG A 38 -7.47 -10.14 -7.44
N GLU A 39 -8.19 -9.37 -8.25
CA GLU A 39 -7.60 -8.57 -9.33
C GLU A 39 -6.71 -7.46 -8.77
N VAL A 40 -7.21 -6.71 -7.78
CA VAL A 40 -6.44 -5.68 -7.05
C VAL A 40 -5.18 -6.28 -6.45
N ARG A 41 -5.30 -7.42 -5.75
CA ARG A 41 -4.15 -8.10 -5.15
C ARG A 41 -3.09 -8.48 -6.17
N ASN A 42 -3.52 -9.10 -7.27
CA ASN A 42 -2.61 -9.53 -8.32
C ASN A 42 -1.91 -8.34 -8.98
N ILE A 43 -2.63 -7.24 -9.25
CA ILE A 43 -2.05 -6.02 -9.81
C ILE A 43 -1.00 -5.42 -8.86
N VAL A 44 -1.32 -5.34 -7.56
CA VAL A 44 -0.38 -4.88 -6.53
C VAL A 44 0.88 -5.74 -6.52
N PHE A 45 0.73 -7.06 -6.34
CA PHE A 45 1.86 -7.98 -6.26
C PHE A 45 2.72 -7.97 -7.52
N ASN A 46 2.09 -8.00 -8.70
CA ASN A 46 2.81 -7.95 -9.98
C ASN A 46 3.56 -6.63 -10.15
N SER A 47 3.01 -5.51 -9.67
CA SER A 47 3.67 -4.21 -9.77
C SER A 47 4.88 -4.12 -8.85
N VAL A 48 4.77 -4.61 -7.62
CA VAL A 48 5.90 -4.70 -6.69
C VAL A 48 6.97 -5.65 -7.23
N SER A 49 6.56 -6.81 -7.77
CA SER A 49 7.46 -7.84 -8.30
C SER A 49 8.35 -7.34 -9.45
N LYS A 50 7.94 -6.29 -10.20
CA LYS A 50 8.80 -5.67 -11.22
C LYS A 50 10.06 -5.03 -10.64
N TYR A 51 10.01 -4.62 -9.36
CA TYR A 51 11.08 -3.89 -8.68
C TYR A 51 11.78 -4.73 -7.60
N ILE A 52 11.33 -5.97 -7.35
CA ILE A 52 11.81 -6.81 -6.24
C ILE A 52 13.28 -7.21 -6.37
N ARG A 53 13.83 -7.24 -7.59
CA ARG A 53 15.25 -7.57 -7.80
C ARG A 53 16.18 -6.58 -7.10
N ASP A 54 15.76 -5.33 -6.99
CA ASP A 54 16.55 -4.24 -6.43
C ASP A 54 15.95 -3.77 -5.09
N GLY A 55 15.30 -4.68 -4.35
CA GLY A 55 14.65 -4.34 -3.10
C GLY A 55 14.32 -5.55 -2.26
N GLU A 56 13.58 -5.30 -1.19
CA GLU A 56 13.07 -6.32 -0.28
C GLU A 56 11.58 -6.14 -0.08
N ILE A 57 10.84 -7.26 -0.07
CA ILE A 57 9.42 -7.27 0.25
C ILE A 57 9.17 -8.12 1.50
N ILE A 58 8.42 -7.57 2.44
CA ILE A 58 7.82 -8.31 3.55
C ILE A 58 6.33 -8.45 3.23
N GLU A 59 5.83 -9.67 3.14
CA GLU A 59 4.42 -9.96 2.88
C GLU A 59 3.76 -10.63 4.09
N LEU A 60 2.63 -10.08 4.52
CA LEU A 60 1.83 -10.60 5.62
C LEU A 60 0.38 -10.81 5.18
N ILE A 61 -0.21 -11.92 5.64
CA ILE A 61 -1.63 -12.23 5.45
C ILE A 61 -2.38 -11.91 6.74
N VAL A 62 -3.36 -11.01 6.63
CA VAL A 62 -4.26 -10.66 7.73
C VAL A 62 -5.49 -11.56 7.65
N LYS A 63 -5.79 -12.29 8.73
CA LYS A 63 -6.94 -13.21 8.82
C LYS A 63 -8.18 -12.61 9.49
N ASP A 64 -7.99 -11.62 10.36
CA ASP A 64 -9.02 -10.80 11.00
C ASP A 64 -8.35 -9.52 11.49
N GLY A 65 -9.13 -8.46 11.73
CA GLY A 65 -8.61 -7.20 12.24
C GLY A 65 -9.72 -6.16 12.43
N ILE A 66 -9.37 -5.04 13.06
CA ILE A 66 -10.29 -3.94 13.32
C ILE A 66 -9.60 -2.61 13.07
N PHE A 67 -10.36 -1.61 12.63
CA PHE A 67 -9.96 -0.22 12.65
C PHE A 67 -10.54 0.41 13.91
N ILE A 68 -9.67 1.02 14.71
CA ILE A 68 -10.07 1.78 15.88
C ILE A 68 -9.77 3.25 15.58
N ASP A 69 -10.79 4.09 15.63
CA ASP A 69 -10.64 5.54 15.50
C ASP A 69 -11.11 6.22 16.78
N THR A 70 -10.28 7.09 17.35
CA THR A 70 -10.55 7.78 18.64
C THR A 70 -10.96 6.84 19.79
N GLY A 71 -10.48 5.59 19.78
CA GLY A 71 -10.78 4.58 20.81
C GLY A 71 -12.05 3.78 20.56
N MET A 72 -12.78 4.02 19.47
CA MET A 72 -13.95 3.24 19.07
C MET A 72 -13.66 2.39 17.84
N GLU A 73 -14.13 1.15 17.84
CA GLU A 73 -14.11 0.32 16.63
C GLU A 73 -15.01 0.96 15.56
N THR A 74 -14.45 1.22 14.38
CA THR A 74 -15.16 1.86 13.27
C THR A 74 -15.37 0.95 12.08
N LEU A 75 -14.46 -0.01 11.84
CA LEU A 75 -14.54 -0.97 10.73
C LEU A 75 -13.94 -2.32 11.14
N ARG A 76 -14.45 -3.41 10.55
CA ARG A 76 -13.85 -4.75 10.69
C ARG A 76 -13.17 -5.20 9.41
N VAL A 77 -12.03 -5.88 9.55
CA VAL A 77 -11.25 -6.48 8.47
C VAL A 77 -11.49 -7.97 8.46
N LYS A 78 -12.17 -8.50 7.44
CA LYS A 78 -12.38 -9.94 7.30
C LYS A 78 -11.10 -10.69 6.96
N LYS A 79 -10.28 -10.08 6.11
CA LYS A 79 -9.00 -10.58 5.63
C LYS A 79 -8.27 -9.44 4.91
N GLY A 80 -6.98 -9.61 4.70
CA GLY A 80 -6.21 -8.64 3.94
C GLY A 80 -4.78 -9.08 3.71
N PHE A 81 -4.04 -8.19 3.08
CA PHE A 81 -2.65 -8.34 2.74
C PHE A 81 -1.94 -7.05 3.11
N VAL A 82 -0.75 -7.20 3.71
CA VAL A 82 0.14 -6.09 4.00
C VAL A 82 1.47 -6.39 3.34
N TRP A 83 1.97 -5.42 2.59
CA TRP A 83 3.30 -5.47 2.00
C TRP A 83 4.09 -4.25 2.46
N GLU A 84 5.29 -4.49 2.98
CA GLU A 84 6.33 -3.49 3.09
C GLU A 84 7.32 -3.73 1.96
N PHE A 85 7.54 -2.73 1.12
CA PHE A 85 8.50 -2.82 0.03
C PHE A 85 9.57 -1.74 0.17
N TYR A 86 10.81 -2.20 0.27
CA TYR A 86 12.01 -1.40 0.43
C TYR A 86 12.75 -1.35 -0.91
N TYR A 87 12.70 -0.21 -1.60
CA TYR A 87 13.36 -0.05 -2.89
C TYR A 87 14.72 0.63 -2.73
N TYR A 88 15.79 -0.17 -2.75
CA TYR A 88 17.14 0.25 -2.40
C TYR A 88 17.73 1.32 -3.35
N PRO A 89 17.58 1.25 -4.68
CA PRO A 89 18.17 2.25 -5.59
C PRO A 89 17.75 3.69 -5.33
N LYS A 90 16.59 3.91 -4.70
CA LYS A 90 16.09 5.26 -4.37
C LYS A 90 15.89 5.46 -2.87
N MET A 91 16.25 4.48 -2.05
CA MET A 91 16.01 4.50 -0.60
C MET A 91 14.57 4.90 -0.26
N VAL A 92 13.60 4.29 -0.95
CA VAL A 92 12.16 4.56 -0.77
C VAL A 92 11.50 3.37 -0.08
N HIS A 93 10.68 3.65 0.93
CA HIS A 93 9.83 2.67 1.58
C HIS A 93 8.38 2.82 1.11
N TYR A 94 7.74 1.71 0.74
CA TYR A 94 6.33 1.63 0.41
C TYR A 94 5.59 0.76 1.43
N PHE A 95 4.55 1.31 2.06
CA PHE A 95 3.67 0.55 2.94
C PHE A 95 2.29 0.37 2.33
N ILE A 96 2.03 -0.84 1.84
CA ILE A 96 0.87 -1.19 1.03
C ILE A 96 -0.04 -2.10 1.86
N ARG A 97 -1.32 -1.75 1.96
CA ARG A 97 -2.32 -2.53 2.70
C ARG A 97 -3.57 -2.69 1.84
N GLN A 98 -3.95 -3.93 1.57
CA GLN A 98 -5.23 -4.27 0.98
C GLN A 98 -6.10 -4.95 2.02
N PHE A 99 -7.27 -4.41 2.30
CA PHE A 99 -8.20 -5.00 3.27
C PHE A 99 -9.56 -5.28 2.64
N TYR A 100 -10.11 -6.44 2.94
CA TYR A 100 -11.53 -6.72 2.79
C TYR A 100 -12.23 -6.18 4.04
N ILE A 101 -12.96 -5.09 3.89
CA ILE A 101 -13.66 -4.41 4.98
C ILE A 101 -15.11 -4.86 5.03
N ILE A 102 -15.62 -5.06 6.25
CA ILE A 102 -17.03 -5.29 6.56
C ILE A 102 -17.50 -4.19 7.51
N ASN A 103 -18.56 -3.49 7.12
CA ASN A 103 -19.47 -2.77 8.01
C ASN A 103 -20.93 -3.07 7.57
N ASP A 104 -21.85 -2.10 7.60
CA ASP A 104 -23.13 -2.13 6.87
C ASP A 104 -23.03 -2.60 5.40
N ARG A 105 -21.85 -2.50 4.78
CA ARG A 105 -21.51 -2.98 3.44
C ARG A 105 -20.13 -3.65 3.43
N GLU A 106 -19.83 -4.37 2.35
CA GLU A 106 -18.52 -4.97 2.11
C GLU A 106 -17.81 -4.28 0.94
N TRP A 107 -16.49 -4.05 1.06
CA TRP A 107 -15.65 -3.50 -0.01
C TRP A 107 -14.18 -3.84 0.19
N ILE A 108 -13.37 -3.55 -0.82
CA ILE A 108 -11.91 -3.63 -0.75
C ILE A 108 -11.34 -2.23 -0.61
N ALA A 109 -10.51 -2.03 0.41
CA ALA A 109 -9.73 -0.81 0.58
C ALA A 109 -8.26 -1.09 0.27
N LEU A 110 -7.64 -0.24 -0.53
CA LEU A 110 -6.20 -0.23 -0.77
C LEU A 110 -5.62 1.08 -0.24
N TYR A 111 -4.64 0.97 0.66
CA TYR A 111 -3.88 2.07 1.19
C TYR A 111 -2.41 1.89 0.81
N ILE A 112 -1.78 2.94 0.30
CA ILE A 112 -0.35 2.93 -0.02
C ILE A 112 0.27 4.20 0.53
N ASP A 113 1.31 4.06 1.34
CA ASP A 113 2.18 5.19 1.71
C ASP A 113 3.51 5.03 0.98
N GLU A 114 3.89 6.02 0.17
CA GLU A 114 5.23 6.15 -0.40
C GLU A 114 6.02 7.15 0.46
N ASN A 115 7.07 6.65 1.10
CA ASN A 115 7.93 7.44 1.98
C ASN A 115 9.39 7.43 1.48
N PRO A 116 9.82 8.44 0.72
CA PRO A 116 11.22 8.61 0.35
C PRO A 116 12.09 9.06 1.54
N LEU A 117 11.49 9.61 2.60
CA LEU A 117 12.16 10.13 3.80
C LEU A 117 12.09 9.13 4.97
N SER A 118 11.98 7.84 4.67
CA SER A 118 11.85 6.80 5.66
C SER A 118 13.09 6.73 6.58
N PRO A 119 12.92 6.60 7.91
CA PRO A 119 14.04 6.44 8.85
C PRO A 119 14.69 5.05 8.78
N TRP A 120 14.17 4.16 7.95
CA TRP A 120 14.81 2.89 7.61
C TRP A 120 16.19 3.08 6.95
N TRP A 121 16.49 4.28 6.42
CA TRP A 121 17.77 4.61 5.80
C TRP A 121 18.42 5.80 6.49
N SER A 122 19.70 5.68 6.83
CA SER A 122 20.53 6.75 7.36
C SER A 122 20.89 7.78 6.29
N GLU A 123 21.43 8.94 6.70
CA GLU A 123 21.94 9.92 5.75
C GLU A 123 23.14 9.37 4.96
N GLU A 124 24.01 8.61 5.62
CA GLU A 124 25.17 7.95 5.00
C GLU A 124 24.74 6.96 3.92
N GLU A 125 23.74 6.11 4.20
CA GLU A 125 23.21 5.16 3.20
C GLU A 125 22.64 5.88 1.97
N ARG A 126 22.10 7.09 2.15
CA ARG A 126 21.51 7.90 1.07
C ARG A 126 22.55 8.64 0.24
N ILE A 127 23.62 9.11 0.86
CA ILE A 127 24.73 9.80 0.19
C ILE A 127 25.64 8.78 -0.52
N GLY A 128 25.57 7.52 -0.10
CA GLY A 128 26.47 6.45 -0.51
C GLY A 128 27.69 6.49 0.39
N SER A 129 28.01 5.35 1.01
CA SER A 129 29.28 5.17 1.70
C SER A 129 30.40 5.40 0.69
N GLU A 130 31.24 6.42 0.91
CA GLU A 130 32.48 6.64 0.15
C GLU A 130 33.38 5.40 0.15
#